data_AF-A0A929HB92-F1
#
_entry.id   AF-A0A929HB92-F1
#
_cell.length_a   1.000
_cell.length_b   1.000
_cell.length_c   1.000
_cell.angle_alpha   90.00
_cell.angle_beta   90.00
_cell.angle_gamma   90.00
#
_symmetry.space_group_name_H-M   'P 1'
#
loop_
_entity.id
_entity.type
_entity.pdbx_description
1 polymer ?
#
loop_
_entity_poly.entity_id
_entity_poly.type
_entity_poly.pdbx_seq_one_letter_code
_entity_poly.pdbx_strand_id
1 'polypeptide(L)'
;MKKRVTGLGGVFFKSANPTALKEWYGKHLHIESGEHGALFKWRQDEDPEKAGYTAWSVFPDDTAYFKPADRDFMFNYRVENLKELLQVLKEEGVQVVGEIEEYPYGKFGW
;
A
#
# COMPACT_ATOMS: atom_id res chain seq x y z
N MET A 1 -15.44 -14.24 -7.74
CA MET A 1 -14.89 -12.89 -7.54
C MET A 1 -15.06 -12.09 -8.83
N LYS A 2 -15.71 -10.91 -8.78
CA LYS A 2 -16.03 -10.11 -9.99
C LYS A 2 -14.88 -9.17 -10.38
N LYS A 3 -14.14 -8.62 -9.41
CA LYS A 3 -12.93 -7.81 -9.61
C LYS A 3 -11.88 -8.16 -8.54
N ARG A 4 -10.64 -8.49 -8.93
CA ARG A 4 -9.55 -8.78 -7.96
C ARG A 4 -9.08 -7.49 -7.28
N VAL A 5 -8.40 -6.66 -8.06
CA VAL A 5 -7.86 -5.36 -7.64
C VAL A 5 -8.86 -4.28 -7.98
N THR A 6 -9.13 -3.40 -7.02
CA THR A 6 -10.04 -2.24 -7.14
C THR A 6 -9.30 -0.92 -7.10
N GLY A 7 -8.00 -0.92 -6.81
CA GLY A 7 -7.15 0.26 -6.88
C GLY A 7 -5.84 0.09 -6.11
N LEU A 8 -5.12 1.19 -5.92
CA LEU A 8 -3.92 1.24 -5.09
C LEU A 8 -4.27 1.66 -3.66
N GLY A 9 -3.85 0.85 -2.69
CA GLY A 9 -3.86 1.19 -1.28
C GLY A 9 -2.60 1.96 -0.89
N GLY A 10 -1.45 1.67 -1.53
CA GLY A 10 -0.23 2.43 -1.30
C GLY A 10 0.92 2.11 -2.24
N VAL A 11 1.84 3.06 -2.33
CA VAL A 11 3.16 2.92 -2.96
C VAL A 11 4.20 3.18 -1.86
N PHE A 12 5.00 2.17 -1.59
CA PHE A 12 6.01 2.19 -0.54
C PHE A 12 7.37 1.96 -1.17
N PHE A 13 8.35 2.78 -0.82
CA PHE A 13 9.69 2.64 -1.37
C PHE A 13 10.77 3.14 -0.42
N LYS A 14 11.98 2.59 -0.60
CA LYS A 14 13.14 2.89 0.21
C LYS A 14 13.90 4.10 -0.30
N SER A 15 14.66 4.73 0.59
CA SER A 15 15.60 5.80 0.28
C SER A 15 16.71 5.83 1.32
N ALA A 16 17.95 6.05 0.86
CA ALA A 16 19.11 6.30 1.71
C ALA A 16 18.93 7.57 2.57
N ASN A 17 18.08 8.50 2.14
CA ASN A 17 17.73 9.70 2.90
C ASN A 17 16.22 10.00 2.78
N PRO A 18 15.37 9.35 3.59
CA PRO A 18 13.93 9.51 3.53
C PRO A 18 13.48 10.94 3.84
N THR A 19 14.17 11.63 4.76
CA THR A 19 13.86 13.00 5.14
C THR A 19 14.06 13.95 3.96
N ALA A 20 15.25 13.94 3.35
CA ALA A 20 15.53 14.80 2.21
C ALA A 20 14.59 14.52 1.02
N LEU A 21 14.24 13.25 0.79
CA LEU A 21 13.33 12.89 -0.29
C LEU A 21 11.88 13.37 -0.01
N LYS A 22 11.40 13.23 1.23
CA LYS A 22 10.10 13.78 1.65
C LYS A 22 10.07 15.31 1.51
N GLU A 23 11.13 16.00 1.93
CA GLU A 23 11.26 17.45 1.79
C GLU A 23 11.27 17.88 0.31
N TRP A 24 11.99 17.15 -0.53
CA TRP A 24 12.00 17.42 -1.97
C TRP A 24 10.60 17.26 -2.57
N TYR A 25 9.90 16.17 -2.25
CA TYR A 25 8.52 15.95 -2.70
C TYR A 25 7.56 17.03 -2.20
N GLY A 26 7.67 17.45 -0.94
CA GLY A 26 6.87 18.54 -0.39
C GLY A 26 7.15 19.87 -1.08
N LYS A 27 8.42 20.22 -1.30
CA LYS A 27 8.84 21.48 -1.92
C LYS A 27 8.46 21.59 -3.39
N HIS A 28 8.64 20.50 -4.15
CA HIS A 28 8.57 20.55 -5.62
C HIS A 28 7.24 20.03 -6.17
N LEU A 29 6.60 19.09 -5.48
CA LEU A 29 5.37 18.45 -5.94
C LEU A 29 4.18 18.67 -4.99
N HIS A 30 4.38 19.40 -3.88
CA HIS A 30 3.36 19.61 -2.85
C HIS A 30 2.79 18.31 -2.27
N ILE A 31 3.62 17.26 -2.23
CA ILE A 31 3.27 16.00 -1.58
C ILE A 31 3.66 16.13 -0.11
N GLU A 32 2.71 16.56 0.71
CA GLU A 32 2.91 16.69 2.15
C GLU A 32 2.94 15.32 2.82
N SER A 33 4.13 14.87 3.20
CA SER A 33 4.31 13.62 3.93
C SER A 33 4.23 13.87 5.43
N GLY A 34 3.25 13.26 6.09
CA GLY A 34 3.22 13.16 7.55
C GLY A 34 4.16 12.05 8.06
N GLU A 35 4.00 11.70 9.34
CA GLU A 35 4.75 10.62 10.01
C GLU A 35 4.67 9.30 9.23
N HIS A 36 3.47 8.95 8.76
CA HIS A 36 3.20 7.69 8.04
C HIS A 36 3.28 7.80 6.51
N GLY A 37 3.77 8.92 5.97
CA GLY A 37 3.75 9.20 4.53
C GLY A 37 2.68 10.23 4.14
N ALA A 38 2.53 10.45 2.84
CA ALA A 38 1.46 11.27 2.27
C ALA A 38 0.23 10.41 1.94
N LEU A 39 -0.95 11.04 1.93
CA LEU A 39 -2.22 10.39 1.58
C LEU A 39 -2.91 11.12 0.43
N PHE A 40 -3.10 10.40 -0.67
CA PHE A 40 -3.90 10.89 -1.79
C PHE A 40 -5.35 10.45 -1.61
N LYS A 41 -6.24 11.40 -1.32
CA LYS A 41 -7.68 11.16 -1.21
C LYS A 41 -8.32 11.12 -2.59
N TRP A 42 -9.18 10.15 -2.82
CA TRP A 42 -9.98 10.01 -4.04
C TRP A 42 -11.40 9.53 -3.72
N ARG A 43 -12.30 9.54 -4.71
CA ARG A 43 -13.69 9.06 -4.59
C ARG A 43 -13.90 7.83 -5.46
N GLN A 44 -14.67 6.86 -4.99
CA GLN A 44 -15.00 5.68 -5.81
C GLN A 44 -15.89 6.10 -6.98
N ASP A 45 -15.62 5.55 -8.16
CA ASP A 45 -16.40 5.85 -9.37
C ASP A 45 -17.85 5.37 -9.24
N GLU A 46 -18.03 4.18 -8.67
CA GLU A 46 -19.34 3.55 -8.47
C GLU A 46 -20.14 4.15 -7.31
N ASP A 47 -19.47 4.82 -6.37
CA ASP A 47 -20.07 5.45 -5.19
C ASP A 47 -19.23 6.68 -4.74
N PRO A 48 -19.48 7.86 -5.33
CA PRO A 48 -18.69 9.07 -5.06
C PRO A 48 -18.75 9.56 -3.60
N GLU A 49 -19.73 9.12 -2.81
CA GLU A 49 -19.80 9.44 -1.38
C GLU A 49 -18.74 8.68 -0.57
N LYS A 50 -18.26 7.53 -1.08
CA LYS A 50 -17.17 6.78 -0.47
C LYS A 50 -15.81 7.34 -0.88
N ALA A 51 -15.05 7.77 0.13
CA ALA A 51 -13.65 8.14 -0.06
C ALA A 51 -12.74 6.90 -0.03
N GLY A 52 -11.71 6.94 -0.87
CA GLY A 52 -10.54 6.08 -0.79
C GLY A 52 -9.29 6.90 -0.54
N TYR A 53 -8.23 6.21 -0.12
CA TYR A 53 -6.91 6.82 0.07
C TYR A 53 -5.86 5.90 -0.54
N THR A 54 -4.84 6.51 -1.13
CA THR A 54 -3.61 5.85 -1.56
C THR A 54 -2.46 6.45 -0.76
N ALA A 55 -1.74 5.59 -0.04
CA ALA A 55 -0.56 5.99 0.70
C ALA A 55 0.66 6.17 -0.22
N TRP A 56 1.51 7.13 0.11
CA TRP A 56 2.80 7.35 -0.52
C TRP A 56 3.84 7.50 0.58
N SER A 57 4.60 6.43 0.85
CA SER A 57 5.48 6.41 2.02
C SER A 57 6.91 6.03 1.64
N VAL A 58 7.83 6.86 2.11
CA VAL A 58 9.28 6.67 1.96
C VAL A 58 9.83 6.04 3.24
N PHE A 59 10.55 4.95 3.10
CA PHE A 59 11.19 4.20 4.18
C PHE A 59 12.71 4.32 4.15
N PRO A 60 13.41 4.18 5.29
CA PRO A 60 14.86 3.98 5.32
C PRO A 60 15.30 2.71 4.58
N ASP A 61 16.49 2.70 3.99
CA ASP A 61 17.02 1.55 3.25
C ASP A 61 17.15 0.28 4.11
N ASP A 62 17.49 0.46 5.38
CA ASP A 62 17.70 -0.60 6.37
C ASP A 62 16.40 -1.12 7.02
N THR A 63 15.23 -0.63 6.58
CA THR A 63 13.95 -1.10 7.12
C THR A 63 13.74 -2.60 6.92
N ALA A 64 13.24 -3.25 7.97
CA ALA A 64 12.78 -4.64 7.90
C ALA A 64 11.35 -4.77 7.36
N TYR A 65 10.64 -3.66 7.11
CA TYR A 65 9.22 -3.65 6.75
C TYR A 65 8.89 -4.43 5.45
N PHE A 66 9.86 -4.50 4.53
CA PHE A 66 9.68 -5.14 3.21
C PHE A 66 10.04 -6.63 3.26
N LYS A 67 10.52 -7.14 4.40
CA LYS A 67 10.90 -8.54 4.53
C LYS A 67 9.66 -9.43 4.38
N PRO A 68 9.82 -10.62 3.77
CA PRO A 68 11.08 -11.27 3.40
C PRO A 68 11.68 -10.79 2.07
N ALA A 69 11.00 -9.92 1.32
CA ALA A 69 11.50 -9.42 0.06
C ALA A 69 12.75 -8.54 0.25
N ASP A 70 13.67 -8.63 -0.71
CA ASP A 70 14.82 -7.74 -0.84
C ASP A 70 14.62 -6.82 -2.03
N ARG A 71 13.64 -5.93 -1.89
CA ARG A 71 13.21 -4.98 -2.92
C ARG A 71 13.12 -3.58 -2.33
N ASP A 72 13.39 -2.60 -3.18
CA ASP A 72 13.36 -1.19 -2.81
C ASP A 72 11.96 -0.59 -2.85
N PHE A 73 10.96 -1.36 -3.29
CA PHE A 73 9.58 -0.92 -3.37
C PHE A 73 8.58 -2.06 -3.12
N MET A 74 7.37 -1.67 -2.71
CA MET A 74 6.22 -2.51 -2.47
C MET A 74 4.97 -1.76 -2.92
N PHE A 75 4.13 -2.44 -3.68
CA PHE A 75 2.81 -1.94 -4.06
C PHE A 75 1.76 -2.61 -3.18
N ASN A 76 0.92 -1.80 -2.57
CA ASN A 76 -0.24 -2.28 -1.84
C ASN A 76 -1.49 -2.06 -2.68
N TYR A 77 -2.20 -3.14 -2.98
CA TYR A 77 -3.44 -3.12 -3.75
C TYR A 77 -4.65 -3.11 -2.82
N ARG A 78 -5.65 -2.32 -3.19
CA ARG A 78 -7.01 -2.48 -2.66
C ARG A 78 -7.70 -3.57 -3.46
N VAL A 79 -8.43 -4.42 -2.76
CA VAL A 79 -9.06 -5.60 -3.36
C VAL A 79 -10.51 -5.69 -2.90
N GLU A 80 -11.36 -6.31 -3.72
CA GLU A 80 -12.80 -6.45 -3.43
C GLU A 80 -13.02 -7.30 -2.17
N ASN A 81 -12.34 -8.44 -2.07
CA ASN A 81 -12.37 -9.32 -0.91
C ASN A 81 -11.00 -9.97 -0.71
N LEU A 82 -10.26 -9.53 0.32
CA LEU A 82 -8.91 -10.03 0.59
C LEU A 82 -8.88 -11.53 0.93
N LYS A 83 -9.83 -12.01 1.74
CA LYS A 83 -9.85 -13.42 2.18
C LYS A 83 -10.08 -14.36 1.00
N GLU A 84 -11.07 -14.05 0.17
CA GLU A 84 -11.36 -14.83 -1.03
C GLU A 84 -10.20 -14.74 -2.03
N LEU A 85 -9.63 -13.55 -2.23
CA LEU A 85 -8.52 -13.39 -3.17
C LEU A 85 -7.29 -14.20 -2.75
N LEU A 86 -6.87 -14.15 -1.48
CA LEU A 86 -5.72 -14.91 -1.02
C LEU A 86 -5.92 -16.42 -1.12
N GLN A 87 -7.15 -16.92 -0.91
CA GLN A 87 -7.46 -18.32 -1.15
C GLN A 87 -7.28 -18.69 -2.63
N VAL A 88 -7.86 -17.90 -3.55
CA VAL A 88 -7.73 -18.12 -4.99
C VAL A 88 -6.26 -18.05 -5.44
N LEU A 89 -5.50 -17.06 -4.96
CA LEU A 89 -4.08 -16.94 -5.29
C LEU A 89 -3.26 -18.16 -4.81
N LYS A 90 -3.56 -18.69 -3.62
CA LYS A 90 -2.94 -19.91 -3.12
C LYS A 90 -3.28 -21.13 -3.99
N GLU A 91 -4.53 -21.26 -4.43
CA GLU A 91 -4.98 -22.31 -5.36
C GLU A 91 -4.30 -22.18 -6.74
N GLU A 92 -3.96 -20.96 -7.16
CA GLU A 92 -3.21 -20.65 -8.39
C GLU A 92 -1.69 -20.83 -8.24
N GLY A 93 -1.21 -21.28 -7.08
CA GLY A 93 0.21 -21.53 -6.83
C GLY A 93 1.01 -20.28 -6.47
N VAL A 94 0.36 -19.15 -6.18
CA VAL A 94 1.02 -17.96 -5.65
C VAL A 94 1.39 -18.21 -4.19
N GLN A 95 2.64 -17.89 -3.84
CA GLN A 95 3.08 -17.90 -2.46
C GLN A 95 2.43 -16.76 -1.68
N VAL A 96 1.57 -17.10 -0.73
CA VAL A 96 1.05 -16.18 0.29
C VAL A 96 2.02 -16.19 1.48
N VAL A 97 2.35 -15.02 2.00
CA VAL A 97 3.34 -14.82 3.05
C VAL A 97 2.67 -14.30 4.32
N GLY A 98 2.93 -14.95 5.44
CA GLY A 98 2.34 -14.54 6.73
C GLY A 98 0.85 -14.85 6.82
N GLU A 99 0.21 -14.25 7.82
CA GLU A 99 -1.22 -14.38 8.10
C GLU A 99 -1.94 -13.07 7.78
N ILE A 100 -3.25 -13.15 7.54
CA ILE A 100 -4.06 -11.94 7.36
C ILE A 100 -4.10 -11.15 8.67
N GLU A 101 -3.70 -9.89 8.60
CA GLU A 101 -3.83 -8.96 9.71
C GLU A 101 -5.18 -8.25 9.62
N GLU A 102 -5.91 -8.19 10.73
CA GLU A 102 -7.20 -7.49 10.83
C GLU A 102 -7.14 -6.36 11.86
N TYR A 103 -7.51 -5.16 11.43
CA TYR A 103 -7.59 -3.95 12.23
C TYR A 103 -8.98 -3.32 12.12
N PRO A 104 -9.37 -2.40 13.02
CA PRO A 104 -10.63 -1.66 12.89
C PRO A 104 -10.77 -0.89 11.57
N TYR A 105 -9.65 -0.56 10.92
CA TYR A 105 -9.60 0.22 9.68
C TYR A 105 -9.37 -0.61 8.42
N GLY A 106 -9.20 -1.94 8.50
CA GLY A 106 -9.02 -2.77 7.31
C GLY A 106 -8.37 -4.12 7.58
N LYS A 107 -8.21 -4.89 6.50
CA LYS A 107 -7.51 -6.17 6.49
C LYS A 107 -6.34 -6.11 5.52
N PHE A 108 -5.23 -6.74 5.89
CA PHE A 108 -3.99 -6.71 5.12
C PHE A 108 -3.42 -8.12 4.99
N GLY A 109 -2.78 -8.39 3.86
CA GLY A 109 -2.14 -9.67 3.57
C GLY A 109 -1.27 -9.52 2.32
N TRP A 110 -0.28 -10.39 2.20
CA TRP A 110 0.79 -10.30 1.21
C TRP A 110 1.27 -11.68 0.76
#